data_AF-A0A9E4LLP2-F1
#
_entry.id   AF-A0A9E4LLP2-F1
#
_cell.length_a   1.000
_cell.length_b   1.000
_cell.length_c   1.000
_cell.angle_alpha   90.00
_cell.angle_beta   90.00
_cell.angle_gamma   90.00
#
_symmetry.space_group_name_H-M   'P 1'
#
loop_
_entity.id
_entity.type
_entity.pdbx_description
1 polymer ?
#
loop_
_entity_poly.entity_id
_entity_poly.type
_entity_poly.pdbx_seq_one_letter_code
_entity_poly.pdbx_strand_id
1 'polypeptide(L)'
;GDEIILCTGAVGSPQLLMLSGVGPADQLAAQGIPVAVESPGVGQNMRDHPNVSVRFMVKEDVPQDPNGMRALRLRYTATGSDTPNDMILSPASLNTVVRDDNPAHTVNCGLYLAAGKGELRLESADPNTPPSMDYRYLEEDWDRVRLREAVRLCVSLLQHSAYGGIIEEIIAPTPADLESDEALDGWLRRNISTSYHISGTCKMGTDDDPMAVVDQQ
;
A
#
# COMPACT_ATOMS: atom_id res chain seq x y z
N GLY A 1 23.45 -17.09 24.84
CA GLY A 1 23.79 -16.55 23.51
C GLY A 1 23.94 -15.07 23.68
N ASP A 2 24.91 -14.47 23.00
CA ASP A 2 25.32 -13.08 23.20
C ASP A 2 24.53 -12.08 22.32
N GLU A 3 23.66 -12.59 21.44
CA GLU A 3 22.89 -11.81 20.45
C GLU A 3 21.40 -12.18 20.43
N ILE A 4 20.56 -11.20 20.12
CA ILE A 4 19.11 -11.34 19.88
C ILE A 4 18.80 -10.75 18.50
N ILE A 5 18.22 -11.55 17.60
CA ILE A 5 17.83 -11.12 16.24
C ILE A 5 16.31 -10.92 16.20
N LEU A 6 15.87 -9.69 15.92
CA LEU A 6 14.45 -9.34 15.87
C LEU A 6 13.83 -9.62 14.50
N CYS A 7 12.90 -10.57 14.43
CA CYS A 7 12.27 -11.04 13.19
C CYS A 7 10.74 -10.89 13.18
N THR A 8 10.20 -9.84 13.81
CA THR A 8 8.74 -9.61 13.94
C THR A 8 8.16 -8.70 12.86
N GLY A 9 8.94 -8.44 11.79
CA GLY A 9 8.51 -7.71 10.60
C GLY A 9 8.38 -6.21 10.81
N ALA A 10 7.97 -5.49 9.75
CA ALA A 10 7.94 -4.02 9.74
C ALA A 10 6.90 -3.39 10.70
N VAL A 11 6.04 -4.19 11.33
CA VAL A 11 5.10 -3.71 12.34
C VAL A 11 5.58 -4.09 13.74
N GLY A 12 5.90 -5.38 13.96
CA GLY A 12 6.28 -5.86 15.28
C GLY A 12 7.68 -5.44 15.70
N SER A 13 8.63 -5.31 14.78
CA SER A 13 10.00 -4.93 15.11
C SER A 13 10.11 -3.53 15.72
N PRO A 14 9.59 -2.45 15.09
CA PRO A 14 9.65 -1.12 15.69
C PRO A 14 8.86 -1.03 17.00
N GLN A 15 7.73 -1.73 17.11
CA GLN A 15 6.95 -1.77 18.35
C GLN A 15 7.76 -2.38 19.51
N LEU A 16 8.39 -3.53 19.29
CA LEU A 16 9.19 -4.19 20.32
C LEU A 16 10.44 -3.40 20.69
N LEU A 17 11.10 -2.75 19.74
CA LEU A 17 12.22 -1.84 20.01
C LEU A 17 11.77 -0.70 20.93
N MET A 18 10.68 -0.02 20.58
CA MET A 18 10.17 1.09 21.40
C MET A 18 9.75 0.62 22.79
N LEU A 19 9.05 -0.51 22.92
CA LEU A 19 8.70 -1.11 24.21
C LEU A 19 9.92 -1.52 25.06
N SER A 20 11.07 -1.73 24.42
CA SER A 20 12.35 -2.02 25.06
C SER A 20 13.18 -0.76 25.34
N GLY A 21 12.64 0.43 25.10
CA GLY A 21 13.33 1.72 25.32
C GLY A 21 14.26 2.16 24.17
N VAL A 22 14.14 1.57 22.98
CA VAL A 22 14.91 1.95 21.78
C VAL A 22 13.97 2.61 20.77
N GLY A 23 14.08 3.93 20.60
CA GLY A 23 13.18 4.69 19.71
C GLY A 23 13.22 6.19 19.97
N PRO A 24 12.25 6.96 19.43
CA PRO A 24 12.18 8.40 19.64
C PRO A 24 11.88 8.77 21.11
N ALA A 25 12.75 9.54 21.77
CA ALA A 25 12.61 9.85 23.21
C ALA A 25 11.28 10.50 23.58
N ASP A 26 10.76 11.39 22.75
CA ASP A 26 9.49 12.08 22.99
C ASP A 26 8.32 11.09 23.06
N GLN A 27 8.33 10.10 22.16
CA GLN A 27 7.34 9.05 22.12
C GLN A 27 7.48 8.07 23.28
N LEU A 28 8.69 7.65 23.62
CA LEU A 28 8.94 6.78 24.76
C LEU A 28 8.52 7.44 26.08
N ALA A 29 8.87 8.71 26.26
CA ALA A 29 8.51 9.49 27.43
C ALA A 29 6.98 9.64 27.57
N ALA A 30 6.26 9.84 26.46
CA ALA A 30 4.79 9.92 26.46
C ALA A 30 4.12 8.63 26.98
N GLN A 31 4.79 7.49 26.85
CA GLN A 31 4.33 6.18 27.33
C GLN A 31 4.95 5.77 28.67
N GLY A 32 5.77 6.64 29.30
CA GLY A 32 6.46 6.33 30.55
C GLY A 32 7.57 5.29 30.42
N ILE A 33 8.09 5.08 29.22
CA ILE A 33 9.15 4.11 28.93
C ILE A 33 10.51 4.80 29.06
N PRO A 34 11.45 4.28 29.89
CA PRO A 34 12.81 4.81 29.95
C PRO A 34 13.53 4.68 28.60
N VAL A 35 14.21 5.73 28.17
CA VAL A 35 15.03 5.70 26.95
C VAL A 35 16.34 4.97 27.25
N ALA A 36 16.51 3.79 26.65
CA ALA A 36 17.77 3.05 26.66
C ALA A 36 18.68 3.53 25.51
N VAL A 37 18.11 3.76 24.33
CA VAL A 37 18.81 4.30 23.15
C VAL A 37 17.87 5.25 22.41
N GLU A 38 18.34 6.49 22.19
CA GLU A 38 17.65 7.44 21.32
C GLU A 38 17.84 7.00 19.86
N SER A 39 16.73 6.64 19.20
CA SER A 39 16.73 6.26 17.80
C SER A 39 15.47 6.83 17.11
N PRO A 40 15.53 8.07 16.62
CA PRO A 40 14.36 8.75 16.05
C PRO A 40 13.85 8.10 14.77
N GLY A 41 14.63 7.21 14.15
CA GLY A 41 14.25 6.43 12.97
C GLY A 41 13.28 5.28 13.23
N VAL A 42 13.17 4.78 14.48
CA VAL A 42 12.30 3.65 14.79
C VAL A 42 10.83 4.03 14.57
N GLY A 43 10.12 3.23 13.78
CA GLY A 43 8.72 3.48 13.40
C GLY A 43 8.56 4.48 12.25
N GLN A 44 9.61 5.18 11.84
CA GLN A 44 9.56 6.17 10.75
C GLN A 44 9.85 5.53 9.39
N ASN A 45 9.61 6.27 8.30
CA ASN A 45 9.81 5.78 6.94
C ASN A 45 9.00 4.49 6.65
N MET A 46 7.78 4.41 7.17
CA MET A 46 6.87 3.31 6.86
C MET A 46 6.50 3.38 5.37
N ARG A 47 6.92 2.39 4.60
CA ARG A 47 6.66 2.28 3.15
C ARG A 47 5.66 1.18 2.90
N ASP A 48 4.87 1.32 1.84
CA ASP A 48 3.97 0.30 1.32
C ASP A 48 3.72 0.56 -0.17
N HIS A 49 2.93 -0.31 -0.81
CA HIS A 49 2.41 -0.13 -2.17
C HIS A 49 0.92 0.27 -2.11
N PRO A 50 0.59 1.57 -2.22
CA PRO A 50 -0.79 2.04 -2.28
C PRO A 50 -1.51 1.42 -3.46
N ASN A 51 -2.77 1.03 -3.28
CA ASN A 51 -3.53 0.32 -4.29
C ASN A 51 -5.01 0.75 -4.30
N VAL A 52 -5.58 0.91 -5.49
CA VAL A 52 -7.03 1.05 -5.70
C VAL A 52 -7.52 -0.03 -6.66
N SER A 53 -8.83 -0.28 -6.66
CA SER A 53 -9.42 -1.31 -7.53
C SER A 53 -10.45 -0.70 -8.48
N VAL A 54 -10.28 -0.95 -9.78
CA VAL A 54 -11.36 -0.78 -10.75
C VAL A 54 -12.24 -2.03 -10.68
N ARG A 55 -13.55 -1.83 -10.51
CA ARG A 55 -14.56 -2.88 -10.34
C ARG A 55 -15.43 -2.95 -11.58
N PHE A 56 -15.75 -4.15 -12.03
CA PHE A 56 -16.55 -4.37 -13.23
C PHE A 56 -17.37 -5.66 -13.15
N MET A 57 -18.44 -5.71 -13.92
CA MET A 57 -19.25 -6.90 -14.18
C MET A 57 -18.84 -7.54 -15.50
N VAL A 58 -19.01 -8.86 -15.56
CA VAL A 58 -18.89 -9.65 -16.78
C VAL A 58 -20.27 -10.14 -17.19
N LYS A 59 -20.46 -10.39 -18.48
CA LYS A 59 -21.72 -10.89 -19.02
C LYS A 59 -22.03 -12.29 -18.47
N GLU A 60 -23.32 -12.59 -18.32
CA GLU A 60 -23.82 -13.85 -17.72
C GLU A 60 -23.30 -15.12 -18.42
N ASP A 61 -23.03 -15.06 -19.73
CA ASP A 61 -22.58 -16.19 -20.54
C ASP A 61 -21.07 -16.42 -20.50
N VAL A 62 -20.31 -15.56 -19.82
CA VAL A 62 -18.85 -15.70 -19.66
C VAL A 62 -18.53 -16.78 -18.62
N PRO A 63 -17.86 -17.89 -19.01
CA PRO A 63 -17.51 -18.93 -18.06
C PRO A 63 -16.61 -18.42 -16.93
N GLN A 64 -16.99 -18.70 -15.69
CA GLN A 64 -16.20 -18.39 -14.50
C GLN A 64 -15.57 -19.65 -13.93
N ASP A 65 -14.26 -19.63 -13.74
CA ASP A 65 -13.54 -20.65 -12.97
C ASP A 65 -13.25 -20.11 -11.55
N PRO A 66 -13.93 -20.62 -10.50
CA PRO A 66 -13.69 -20.18 -9.13
C PRO A 66 -12.30 -20.60 -8.60
N ASN A 67 -11.64 -21.56 -9.25
CA ASN A 67 -10.29 -22.03 -8.91
C ASN A 67 -9.25 -21.57 -9.93
N GLY A 68 -9.65 -20.71 -10.88
CA GLY A 68 -8.79 -20.26 -11.95
C GLY A 68 -7.60 -19.47 -11.40
N MET A 69 -6.39 -20.01 -11.57
CA MET A 69 -5.17 -19.29 -11.18
C MET A 69 -4.97 -18.07 -12.09
N ARG A 70 -5.06 -16.88 -11.51
CA ARG A 70 -4.82 -15.62 -12.21
C ARG A 70 -3.44 -15.09 -11.81
N ALA A 71 -2.43 -15.37 -12.65
CA ALA A 71 -1.04 -14.94 -12.47
C ALA A 71 -0.60 -13.92 -13.55
N LEU A 72 -1.50 -13.02 -13.94
CA LEU A 72 -1.18 -11.95 -14.88
C LEU A 72 -0.89 -10.65 -14.12
N ARG A 73 0.24 -10.01 -14.44
CA ARG A 73 0.57 -8.66 -13.98
C ARG A 73 1.12 -7.87 -15.15
N LEU A 74 0.48 -6.75 -15.47
CA LEU A 74 1.03 -5.76 -16.38
C LEU A 74 1.88 -4.80 -15.56
N ARG A 75 3.17 -4.72 -15.86
CA ARG A 75 4.06 -3.69 -15.33
C ARG A 75 4.29 -2.63 -16.39
N TYR A 76 4.31 -1.37 -15.98
CA TYR A 76 4.63 -0.26 -16.86
C TYR A 76 5.21 0.89 -16.05
N THR A 77 5.84 1.84 -16.76
CA THR A 77 6.35 3.09 -16.20
C THR A 77 5.29 4.16 -16.39
N ALA A 78 4.91 4.84 -15.31
CA ALA A 78 3.98 5.97 -15.38
C ALA A 78 4.55 7.10 -16.24
N THR A 79 3.66 7.88 -16.86
CA THR A 79 4.06 9.00 -17.72
C THR A 79 4.85 10.03 -16.90
N GLY A 80 6.08 10.29 -17.32
CA GLY A 80 6.99 11.23 -16.64
C GLY A 80 7.78 10.64 -15.46
N SER A 81 7.69 9.32 -15.22
CA SER A 81 8.47 8.64 -14.18
C SER A 81 9.85 8.21 -14.67
N ASP A 82 10.87 8.43 -13.85
CA ASP A 82 12.26 8.06 -14.17
C ASP A 82 12.62 6.62 -13.74
N THR A 83 12.22 6.17 -12.55
CA THR A 83 11.09 5.25 -12.31
C THR A 83 10.78 4.00 -13.16
N PRO A 84 11.68 3.07 -13.57
CA PRO A 84 11.25 1.96 -14.43
C PRO A 84 10.27 1.00 -13.72
N ASN A 85 9.14 0.68 -14.37
CA ASN A 85 8.13 -0.27 -13.88
C ASN A 85 7.55 0.06 -12.50
N ASP A 86 7.29 1.34 -12.24
CA ASP A 86 6.75 1.84 -10.96
C ASP A 86 5.24 1.65 -10.81
N MET A 87 4.55 1.11 -11.82
CA MET A 87 3.12 0.82 -11.75
C MET A 87 2.81 -0.64 -12.12
N ILE A 88 1.80 -1.19 -11.46
CA ILE A 88 1.28 -2.54 -11.75
C ILE A 88 -0.23 -2.50 -11.90
N LEU A 89 -0.74 -3.04 -13.00
CA LEU A 89 -2.13 -3.47 -13.13
C LEU A 89 -2.20 -4.99 -13.00
N SER A 90 -3.07 -5.49 -12.12
CA SER A 90 -3.25 -6.93 -11.94
C SER A 90 -4.69 -7.28 -11.61
N PRO A 91 -5.30 -8.27 -12.29
CA PRO A 91 -6.55 -8.85 -11.81
C PRO A 91 -6.40 -9.30 -10.35
N ALA A 92 -7.35 -9.00 -9.48
CA ALA A 92 -7.21 -9.36 -8.08
C ALA A 92 -7.23 -10.88 -7.89
N SER A 93 -6.19 -11.41 -7.26
CA SER A 93 -6.06 -12.82 -6.90
C SER A 93 -6.60 -13.14 -5.50
N LEU A 94 -6.93 -12.14 -4.68
CA LEU A 94 -7.35 -12.31 -3.28
C LEU A 94 -8.88 -12.24 -3.07
N ASN A 95 -9.64 -11.85 -4.11
CA ASN A 95 -11.09 -12.02 -4.19
C ASN A 95 -11.41 -13.26 -5.06
N THR A 96 -10.69 -14.36 -4.85
CA THR A 96 -10.78 -15.60 -5.64
C THR A 96 -12.15 -16.27 -5.57
N VAL A 97 -12.97 -15.90 -4.59
CA VAL A 97 -14.39 -16.26 -4.58
C VAL A 97 -15.16 -15.01 -4.94
N VAL A 98 -15.65 -14.96 -6.18
CA VAL A 98 -16.80 -14.12 -6.51
C VAL A 98 -17.92 -14.62 -5.60
N ARG A 99 -18.21 -13.86 -4.55
CA ARG A 99 -19.25 -14.23 -3.60
C ARG A 99 -20.59 -13.93 -4.28
N ASP A 100 -21.59 -14.78 -4.08
CA ASP A 100 -22.92 -14.57 -4.68
C ASP A 100 -23.53 -13.20 -4.30
N ASP A 101 -23.11 -12.59 -3.19
CA ASP A 101 -23.53 -11.27 -2.73
C ASP A 101 -22.73 -10.10 -3.35
N ASN A 102 -21.62 -10.35 -4.04
CA ASN A 102 -20.85 -9.35 -4.76
C ASN A 102 -20.17 -9.95 -6.00
N PRO A 103 -20.90 -10.03 -7.13
CA PRO A 103 -20.40 -10.66 -8.34
C PRO A 103 -19.30 -9.87 -9.09
N ALA A 104 -18.88 -8.71 -8.56
CA ALA A 104 -17.95 -7.83 -9.23
C ALA A 104 -16.52 -8.40 -9.28
N HIS A 105 -15.90 -8.32 -10.45
CA HIS A 105 -14.48 -8.53 -10.63
C HIS A 105 -13.68 -7.25 -10.42
N THR A 106 -12.39 -7.38 -10.11
CA THR A 106 -11.52 -6.23 -9.92
C THR A 106 -10.18 -6.36 -10.63
N VAL A 107 -9.70 -5.22 -11.14
CA VAL A 107 -8.29 -5.01 -11.50
C VAL A 107 -7.70 -4.00 -10.53
N ASN A 108 -6.67 -4.46 -9.82
CA ASN A 108 -5.89 -3.66 -8.90
C ASN A 108 -4.95 -2.74 -9.69
N CYS A 109 -4.96 -1.45 -9.34
CA CYS A 109 -4.04 -0.44 -9.79
C CYS A 109 -3.10 -0.14 -8.62
N GLY A 110 -1.92 -0.76 -8.65
CA GLY A 110 -0.92 -0.67 -7.60
C GLY A 110 0.19 0.32 -7.96
N LEU A 111 0.50 1.19 -7.02
CA LEU A 111 1.65 2.08 -7.08
C LEU A 111 2.83 1.40 -6.39
N TYR A 112 3.90 1.18 -7.15
CA TYR A 112 5.14 0.59 -6.68
C TYR A 112 6.18 1.69 -6.60
N LEU A 113 6.98 1.72 -5.52
CA LEU A 113 7.89 2.84 -5.24
C LEU A 113 7.12 4.16 -5.02
N ALA A 114 6.24 4.15 -4.01
CA ALA A 114 5.57 5.34 -3.50
C ALA A 114 6.59 6.39 -3.06
N ALA A 115 6.33 7.66 -3.41
CA ALA A 115 7.11 8.77 -2.92
C ALA A 115 6.82 8.99 -1.43
N GLY A 116 5.54 8.86 -1.04
CA GLY A 116 5.06 9.02 0.31
C GLY A 116 5.63 7.99 1.28
N LYS A 117 5.71 8.40 2.54
CA LYS A 117 6.13 7.57 3.67
C LYS A 117 5.27 7.90 4.88
N GLY A 118 4.82 6.86 5.55
CA GLY A 118 4.08 6.96 6.79
C GLY A 118 4.96 6.82 8.02
N GLU A 119 4.30 6.64 9.15
CA GLU A 119 4.90 6.31 10.43
C GLU A 119 4.06 5.29 11.22
N LEU A 120 4.74 4.62 12.13
CA LEU A 120 4.18 3.71 13.12
C LEU A 120 4.53 4.22 14.50
N ARG A 121 3.53 4.28 15.40
CA ARG A 121 3.68 4.85 16.73
C ARG A 121 3.12 3.93 17.82
N LEU A 122 3.77 3.92 18.99
CA LEU A 122 3.18 3.32 20.19
C LEU A 122 1.96 4.12 20.66
N GLU A 123 0.88 3.39 20.90
CA GLU A 123 -0.33 3.90 21.57
C GLU A 123 -0.28 3.68 23.08
N SER A 124 0.44 2.65 23.54
CA SER A 124 0.52 2.22 24.94
C SER A 124 1.85 1.52 25.22
N ALA A 125 2.24 1.47 26.50
CA ALA A 125 3.31 0.61 26.99
C ALA A 125 2.88 -0.86 27.19
N ASP A 126 1.59 -1.19 27.05
CA ASP A 126 1.11 -2.59 27.03
C ASP A 126 1.49 -3.25 25.68
N PRO A 127 2.32 -4.31 25.68
CA PRO A 127 2.73 -4.99 24.45
C PRO A 127 1.58 -5.61 23.65
N ASN A 128 0.41 -5.83 24.27
CA ASN A 128 -0.76 -6.37 23.59
C ASN A 128 -1.59 -5.30 22.88
N THR A 129 -1.28 -4.02 23.09
CA THR A 129 -1.94 -2.92 22.37
C THR A 129 -1.28 -2.74 21.00
N PRO A 130 -2.03 -2.86 19.89
CA PRO A 130 -1.47 -2.61 18.57
C PRO A 130 -0.94 -1.17 18.44
N PRO A 131 0.14 -0.94 17.69
CA PRO A 131 0.61 0.41 17.40
C PRO A 131 -0.37 1.11 16.45
N SER A 132 -0.38 2.44 16.45
CA SER A 132 -1.01 3.20 15.37
C SER A 132 -0.11 3.21 14.15
N MET A 133 -0.74 3.18 12.98
CA MET A 133 -0.08 3.23 11.69
C MET A 133 -0.75 4.31 10.85
N ASP A 134 -0.01 5.36 10.56
CA ASP A 134 -0.44 6.41 9.65
C ASP A 134 0.36 6.28 8.36
N TYR A 135 -0.30 5.81 7.31
CA TYR A 135 0.34 5.56 6.01
C TYR A 135 0.61 6.83 5.22
N ARG A 136 -0.12 7.93 5.50
CA ARG A 136 -0.03 9.19 4.75
C ARG A 136 -0.15 9.00 3.24
N TYR A 137 -1.01 8.07 2.84
CA TYR A 137 -1.23 7.78 1.42
C TYR A 137 -1.73 9.03 0.69
N LEU A 138 -1.18 9.25 -0.50
CA LEU A 138 -1.61 10.30 -1.43
C LEU A 138 -1.38 11.73 -0.92
N GLU A 139 -0.58 11.93 0.14
CA GLU A 139 -0.11 13.27 0.51
C GLU A 139 0.85 13.84 -0.54
N GLU A 140 1.70 13.00 -1.12
CA GLU A 140 2.58 13.37 -2.22
C GLU A 140 1.80 13.47 -3.54
N ASP A 141 1.87 14.64 -4.19
CA ASP A 141 1.24 14.91 -5.48
C ASP A 141 1.64 13.88 -6.53
N TRP A 142 2.90 13.44 -6.49
CA TRP A 142 3.42 12.47 -7.45
C TRP A 142 2.75 11.10 -7.32
N ASP A 143 2.37 10.69 -6.12
CA ASP A 143 1.65 9.43 -5.94
C ASP A 143 0.23 9.52 -6.49
N ARG A 144 -0.43 10.67 -6.29
CA ARG A 144 -1.76 10.95 -6.83
C ARG A 144 -1.77 10.93 -8.35
N VAL A 145 -0.84 11.65 -8.98
CA VAL A 145 -0.75 11.74 -10.45
C VAL A 145 -0.64 10.35 -11.07
N ARG A 146 0.28 9.51 -10.59
CA ARG A 146 0.51 8.17 -11.10
C ARG A 146 -0.69 7.24 -10.88
N LEU A 147 -1.33 7.32 -9.72
CA LEU A 147 -2.46 6.46 -9.42
C LEU A 147 -3.71 6.83 -10.23
N ARG A 148 -3.93 8.13 -10.50
CA ARG A 148 -4.98 8.57 -11.45
C ARG A 148 -4.73 8.04 -12.86
N GLU A 149 -3.49 8.12 -13.33
CA GLU A 149 -3.10 7.55 -14.64
C GLU A 149 -3.42 6.06 -14.69
N ALA A 150 -3.05 5.29 -13.66
CA ALA A 150 -3.32 3.86 -13.59
C ALA A 150 -4.80 3.52 -13.65
N VAL A 151 -5.64 4.28 -12.94
CA VAL A 151 -7.10 4.10 -12.97
C VAL A 151 -7.65 4.38 -14.37
N ARG A 152 -7.25 5.48 -15.00
CA ARG A 152 -7.70 5.83 -16.36
C ARG A 152 -7.22 4.82 -17.40
N LEU A 153 -5.99 4.34 -17.28
CA LEU A 153 -5.44 3.30 -18.15
C LEU A 153 -6.21 1.99 -17.99
N CYS A 154 -6.52 1.59 -16.76
CA CYS A 154 -7.31 0.39 -16.48
C CYS A 154 -8.72 0.49 -17.05
N VAL A 155 -9.41 1.63 -16.87
CA VAL A 155 -10.73 1.89 -17.45
C VAL A 155 -10.67 1.82 -18.99
N SER A 156 -9.68 2.48 -19.60
CA SER A 156 -9.49 2.45 -21.06
C SER A 156 -9.25 1.03 -21.58
N LEU A 157 -8.46 0.23 -20.86
CA LEU A 157 -8.22 -1.17 -21.19
C LEU A 157 -9.53 -1.98 -21.15
N LEU A 158 -10.33 -1.85 -20.09
CA LEU A 158 -11.58 -2.58 -19.92
C LEU A 158 -12.67 -2.15 -20.92
N GLN A 159 -12.60 -0.92 -21.44
CA GLN A 159 -13.50 -0.41 -22.48
C GLN A 159 -13.06 -0.77 -23.91
N HIS A 160 -11.88 -1.35 -24.09
CA HIS A 160 -11.39 -1.70 -25.42
C HIS A 160 -12.28 -2.76 -26.09
N SER A 161 -12.48 -2.66 -27.40
CA SER A 161 -13.40 -3.52 -28.18
C SER A 161 -13.14 -5.02 -28.02
N ALA A 162 -11.88 -5.42 -27.78
CA ALA A 162 -11.50 -6.80 -27.48
C ALA A 162 -12.19 -7.39 -26.24
N TYR A 163 -12.61 -6.54 -25.29
CA TYR A 163 -13.35 -6.92 -24.10
C TYR A 163 -14.88 -6.84 -24.28
N GLY A 164 -15.38 -6.39 -25.43
CA GLY A 164 -16.82 -6.18 -25.66
C GLY A 164 -17.67 -7.44 -25.57
N GLY A 165 -17.08 -8.64 -25.70
CA GLY A 165 -17.75 -9.92 -25.48
C GLY A 165 -17.70 -10.42 -24.03
N ILE A 166 -16.98 -9.74 -23.14
CA ILE A 166 -16.68 -10.21 -21.78
C ILE A 166 -17.25 -9.25 -20.74
N ILE A 167 -16.94 -7.97 -20.86
CA ILE A 167 -17.30 -6.95 -19.88
C ILE A 167 -18.73 -6.47 -20.15
N GLU A 168 -19.54 -6.45 -19.11
CA GLU A 168 -20.89 -5.87 -19.15
C GLU A 168 -20.85 -4.38 -18.80
N GLU A 169 -20.27 -4.05 -17.64
CA GLU A 169 -20.16 -2.67 -17.17
C GLU A 169 -19.00 -2.46 -16.20
N ILE A 170 -18.49 -1.23 -16.12
CA ILE A 170 -17.57 -0.79 -15.07
C ILE A 170 -18.41 -0.16 -13.95
N ILE A 171 -18.33 -0.72 -12.74
CA ILE A 171 -19.09 -0.29 -11.56
C ILE A 171 -18.40 0.89 -10.87
N ALA A 172 -17.07 0.80 -10.71
CA ALA A 172 -16.28 1.80 -10.00
C ALA A 172 -14.86 1.88 -10.58
N PRO A 173 -14.28 3.08 -10.75
CA PRO A 173 -14.90 4.40 -10.59
C PRO A 173 -16.08 4.62 -11.54
N THR A 174 -17.03 5.48 -11.13
CA THR A 174 -18.16 5.86 -11.98
C THR A 174 -17.75 6.92 -13.01
N PRO A 175 -18.57 7.21 -14.05
CA PRO A 175 -18.29 8.31 -14.96
C PRO A 175 -18.09 9.67 -14.27
N ALA A 176 -18.81 9.93 -13.18
CA ALA A 176 -18.65 11.15 -12.38
C ALA A 176 -17.30 11.19 -11.65
N ASP A 177 -16.84 10.05 -11.11
CA ASP A 177 -15.50 9.97 -10.50
C ASP A 177 -14.38 10.20 -11.54
N LEU A 178 -14.64 9.98 -12.83
CA LEU A 178 -13.67 10.13 -13.91
C LEU A 178 -13.71 11.50 -14.61
N GLU A 179 -14.70 12.35 -14.29
CA GLU A 179 -14.98 13.58 -15.04
C GLU A 179 -13.86 14.62 -14.93
N SER A 180 -13.11 14.59 -13.84
CA SER A 180 -12.02 15.51 -13.56
C SER A 180 -10.96 14.87 -12.67
N ASP A 181 -9.79 15.50 -12.65
CA ASP A 181 -8.69 15.16 -11.74
C ASP A 181 -9.10 15.26 -10.27
N GLU A 182 -9.88 16.28 -9.91
CA GLU A 182 -10.35 16.50 -8.54
C GLU A 182 -11.38 15.45 -8.12
N ALA A 183 -12.33 15.13 -8.99
CA ALA A 183 -13.31 14.07 -8.73
C ALA A 183 -12.61 12.72 -8.52
N LEU A 184 -11.61 12.43 -9.35
CA LEU A 184 -10.84 11.20 -9.25
C LEU A 184 -9.98 11.17 -8.00
N ASP A 185 -9.36 12.28 -7.59
CA ASP A 185 -8.62 12.37 -6.32
C ASP A 185 -9.56 12.16 -5.12
N GLY A 186 -10.79 12.65 -5.19
CA GLY A 186 -11.84 12.34 -4.21
C GLY A 186 -12.15 10.84 -4.15
N TRP A 187 -12.29 10.19 -5.30
CA TRP A 187 -12.51 8.74 -5.38
C TRP A 187 -11.31 7.95 -4.85
N LEU A 188 -10.09 8.33 -5.22
CA LEU A 188 -8.86 7.70 -4.74
C LEU A 188 -8.80 7.70 -3.22
N ARG A 189 -9.04 8.85 -2.56
CA ARG A 189 -9.01 8.94 -1.08
C ARG A 189 -10.04 8.05 -0.40
N ARG A 190 -11.21 7.84 -1.01
CA ARG A 190 -12.26 6.96 -0.45
C ARG A 190 -11.97 5.47 -0.66
N ASN A 191 -11.16 5.12 -1.67
CA ASN A 191 -10.97 3.73 -2.12
C ASN A 191 -9.53 3.23 -2.01
N ILE A 192 -8.59 4.07 -1.61
CA ILE A 192 -7.18 3.69 -1.41
C ILE A 192 -7.09 2.60 -0.35
N SER A 193 -6.25 1.62 -0.64
CA SER A 193 -5.96 0.50 0.23
C SER A 193 -4.48 0.14 0.12
N THR A 194 -4.09 -0.90 0.86
CA THR A 194 -2.73 -1.42 0.94
C THR A 194 -2.59 -2.66 0.06
N SER A 195 -1.38 -2.89 -0.46
CA SER A 195 -1.00 -4.19 -1.04
C SER A 195 -0.43 -5.16 0.00
N TYR A 196 -0.44 -4.79 1.29
CA TYR A 196 0.11 -5.50 2.44
C TYR A 196 1.63 -5.70 2.39
N HIS A 197 2.37 -4.68 1.94
CA HIS A 197 3.83 -4.73 1.78
C HIS A 197 4.57 -3.70 2.64
N ILE A 198 4.18 -3.60 3.91
CA ILE A 198 4.77 -2.65 4.86
C ILE A 198 6.27 -2.94 5.03
N SER A 199 7.09 -1.89 4.95
CA SER A 199 8.56 -1.96 5.10
C SER A 199 9.14 -0.65 5.64
N GLY A 200 10.45 -0.64 5.93
CA GLY A 200 11.21 0.60 6.14
C GLY A 200 11.17 1.21 7.55
N THR A 201 10.33 0.68 8.45
CA THR A 201 10.14 1.17 9.83
C THR A 201 11.34 1.00 10.77
N CYS A 202 12.29 0.15 10.39
CA CYS A 202 13.61 0.02 11.02
C CYS A 202 14.68 0.05 9.92
N LYS A 203 14.76 1.15 9.17
CA LYS A 203 15.65 1.19 7.99
C LYS A 203 17.11 1.00 8.36
N MET A 204 17.82 0.28 7.50
CA MET A 204 19.28 0.28 7.45
C MET A 204 19.78 1.59 6.85
N GLY A 205 20.91 2.09 7.32
CA GLY A 205 21.57 3.28 6.77
C GLY A 205 23.06 3.32 7.08
N THR A 206 23.75 4.36 6.65
CA THR A 206 25.15 4.61 6.97
C THR A 206 25.29 5.13 8.40
N ASP A 207 26.48 5.02 8.99
CA ASP A 207 26.76 5.47 10.37
C ASP A 207 26.45 6.96 10.62
N ASP A 208 26.43 7.78 9.56
CA ASP A 208 26.12 9.21 9.61
C ASP A 208 24.66 9.56 9.30
N ASP A 209 23.81 8.57 9.01
CA ASP A 209 22.38 8.75 8.80
C ASP A 209 21.63 8.77 10.13
N PRO A 210 21.19 9.94 10.63
CA PRO A 210 20.59 10.06 11.96
C PRO A 210 19.22 9.35 12.07
N MET A 211 18.66 8.89 10.95
CA MET A 211 17.39 8.17 10.89
C MET A 211 17.58 6.67 10.67
N ALA A 212 18.81 6.18 10.54
CA ALA A 212 19.10 4.75 10.48
C ALA A 212 18.80 4.09 11.84
N VAL A 213 18.19 2.91 11.78
CA VAL A 213 17.93 2.09 12.98
C VAL A 213 18.99 0.99 13.11
N VAL A 214 19.51 0.49 12.00
CA VAL A 214 20.58 -0.50 11.94
C VAL A 214 21.65 -0.08 10.94
N ASP A 215 22.87 -0.58 11.14
CA ASP A 215 24.01 -0.39 10.25
C ASP A 215 24.07 -1.50 9.18
N GLN A 216 25.25 -1.73 8.59
CA GLN A 216 25.48 -2.73 7.55
C GLN A 216 25.60 -4.19 8.03
N GLN A 217 25.63 -4.46 9.34
CA GLN A 217 25.91 -5.79 9.89
C GLN A 217 24.65 -6.52 10.37
#